data_AF-A0A2H5WVG6-F1
#
_entry.id   AF-A0A2H5WVG6-F1
#
_cell.length_a   1.000
_cell.length_b   1.000
_cell.length_c   1.000
_cell.angle_alpha   90.00
_cell.angle_beta   90.00
_cell.angle_gamma   90.00
#
_symmetry.space_group_name_H-M   'P 1'
#
loop_
_entity.id
_entity.type
_entity.pdbx_description
1 polymer ?
#
loop_
_entity_poly.entity_id
_entity_poly.type
_entity_poly.pdbx_seq_one_letter_code
_entity_poly.pdbx_strand_id
1 'polypeptide(L)'
;MISPIDLVIWVLRAVIIIIILDVIFSWIRFAGGHVPRYNPVVRFIERVANAVLDPFRQLQYRLFRGMGANPLPIDFSPLLAIILIQFLITLLNGLR
;
A
#
# COMPACT_ATOMS: atom_id res chain seq x y z
N MET A 1 9.53 -27.35 7.96
CA MET A 1 8.66 -26.80 9.02
C MET A 1 8.46 -25.32 8.71
N ILE A 2 7.24 -24.78 8.81
CA ILE A 2 7.00 -23.35 8.56
C ILE A 2 7.61 -22.59 9.74
N SER A 3 8.59 -21.73 9.46
CA SER A 3 9.19 -20.88 10.49
C SER A 3 8.26 -19.70 10.80
N PRO A 4 8.34 -19.11 12.00
CA PRO A 4 7.62 -17.86 12.30
C PRO A 4 7.96 -16.73 11.31
N ILE A 5 9.18 -16.72 10.77
CA ILE A 5 9.63 -15.75 9.75
C ILE A 5 8.85 -15.93 8.45
N ASP A 6 8.58 -17.17 8.04
CA ASP A 6 7.76 -17.45 6.87
C ASP A 6 6.36 -16.84 7.04
N LEU A 7 5.72 -17.01 8.22
CA LEU A 7 4.41 -16.41 8.47
C LEU A 7 4.40 -14.88 8.30
N VAL A 8 5.43 -14.20 8.82
CA VAL A 8 5.56 -12.74 8.68
C VAL A 8 5.70 -12.34 7.21
N ILE A 9 6.54 -13.04 6.45
CA ILE A 9 6.73 -12.77 5.02
C ILE A 9 5.42 -12.96 4.25
N TRP A 10 4.65 -13.98 4.58
CA TRP A 10 3.35 -14.23 3.93
C TRP A 10 2.34 -13.11 4.24
N VAL A 11 2.30 -12.61 5.47
CA VAL A 11 1.46 -11.46 5.84
C VAL A 11 1.89 -10.21 5.07
N LEU A 12 3.18 -9.92 5.00
CA LEU A 12 3.70 -8.76 4.26
C LEU A 12 3.35 -8.84 2.76
N ARG A 13 3.44 -10.04 2.15
CA ARG A 13 3.01 -10.26 0.76
C ARG A 13 1.50 -10.06 0.59
N ALA A 14 0.69 -10.51 1.54
CA ALA A 14 -0.76 -10.28 1.52
C ALA A 14 -1.09 -8.78 1.56
N VAL A 15 -0.35 -7.99 2.37
CA VAL A 15 -0.50 -6.53 2.40
C VAL A 15 -0.15 -5.89 1.05
N ILE A 16 0.93 -6.34 0.39
CA ILE A 16 1.27 -5.87 -0.97
C ILE A 16 0.10 -6.13 -1.94
N ILE A 17 -0.49 -7.32 -1.90
CA ILE A 17 -1.63 -7.67 -2.76
C ILE A 17 -2.81 -6.72 -2.49
N ILE A 18 -3.12 -6.44 -1.22
CA ILE A 18 -4.19 -5.50 -0.84
C ILE A 18 -3.91 -4.10 -1.39
N ILE A 19 -2.68 -3.60 -1.29
CA ILE A 19 -2.29 -2.30 -1.85
C ILE A 19 -2.48 -2.29 -3.37
N ILE A 20 -2.05 -3.34 -4.07
CA ILE A 20 -2.21 -3.44 -5.52
C ILE A 20 -3.70 -3.44 -5.91
N LEU A 21 -4.54 -4.18 -5.18
CA LEU A 21 -5.98 -4.20 -5.43
C LEU A 21 -6.61 -2.82 -5.24
N ASP A 22 -6.24 -2.08 -4.20
CA ASP A 22 -6.72 -0.71 -3.97
C ASP A 22 -6.31 0.24 -5.10
N VAL A 23 -5.07 0.14 -5.59
CA VAL A 23 -4.60 0.90 -6.76
C VAL A 23 -5.42 0.54 -7.99
N ILE A 24 -5.66 -0.75 -8.26
CA ILE A 24 -6.51 -1.18 -9.38
C ILE A 24 -7.91 -0.60 -9.24
N PHE A 25 -8.53 -0.63 -8.05
CA PHE A 25 -9.85 -0.02 -7.83
C PHE A 25 -9.84 1.49 -8.07
N SER A 26 -8.76 2.18 -7.68
CA SER A 26 -8.56 3.60 -7.97
C SER A 26 -8.53 3.86 -9.48
N TRP A 27 -7.77 3.05 -10.24
CA TRP A 27 -7.67 3.17 -11.69
C TRP A 27 -8.98 2.84 -12.41
N ILE A 28 -9.70 1.80 -11.97
CA ILE A 28 -11.02 1.46 -12.52
C ILE A 28 -11.98 2.63 -12.33
N ARG A 29 -12.01 3.25 -11.15
CA ARG A 29 -12.84 4.44 -10.89
C ARG A 29 -12.44 5.61 -11.77
N PHE A 30 -11.14 5.83 -11.96
CA PHE A 30 -10.62 6.90 -12.81
C PHE A 30 -10.98 6.69 -14.29
N ALA A 31 -10.95 5.45 -14.77
CA ALA A 31 -11.33 5.08 -16.14
C ALA A 31 -12.86 5.08 -16.40
N GLY A 32 -13.68 5.53 -15.43
CA GLY A 32 -15.15 5.56 -15.54
C GLY A 32 -15.85 4.25 -15.21
N GLY A 33 -15.12 3.25 -14.70
CA GLY A 33 -15.67 1.97 -14.26
C GLY A 33 -16.37 2.07 -12.90
N HIS A 34 -17.35 1.19 -12.68
CA HIS A 34 -18.09 1.12 -11.41
C HIS A 34 -17.46 0.10 -10.45
N VAL A 35 -16.81 0.58 -9.40
CA VAL A 35 -16.39 -0.26 -8.27
C VAL A 35 -17.44 -0.14 -7.15
N PRO A 36 -18.11 -1.24 -6.75
CA PRO A 36 -19.17 -1.20 -5.74
C PRO A 36 -18.66 -0.78 -4.36
N ARG A 37 -18.83 0.49 -3.99
CA ARG A 37 -18.35 1.06 -2.71
C ARG A 37 -19.02 0.46 -1.47
N TYR A 38 -20.21 -0.12 -1.62
CA TYR A 38 -20.94 -0.73 -0.50
C TYR A 38 -20.55 -2.19 -0.26
N ASN A 39 -19.79 -2.81 -1.18
CA ASN A 39 -19.34 -4.18 -1.00
C ASN A 39 -18.39 -4.26 0.21
N PRO A 40 -18.66 -5.13 1.21
CA PRO A 40 -17.83 -5.25 2.40
C PRO A 40 -16.38 -5.62 2.09
N VAL A 41 -16.13 -6.38 1.02
CA VAL A 41 -14.77 -6.79 0.60
C VAL A 41 -13.97 -5.61 0.08
N VAL A 42 -14.59 -4.79 -0.78
CA VAL A 42 -13.96 -3.57 -1.31
C VAL A 42 -13.63 -2.63 -0.15
N ARG A 43 -14.58 -2.40 0.76
CA ARG A 43 -14.35 -1.57 1.96
C ARG A 43 -13.26 -2.12 2.87
N PHE A 44 -13.16 -3.44 2.99
CA PHE A 44 -12.09 -4.07 3.76
C PHE A 44 -10.73 -3.79 3.12
N ILE A 45 -10.59 -4.03 1.81
CA ILE A 45 -9.36 -3.77 1.05
C ILE A 45 -8.96 -2.29 1.19
N GLU A 46 -9.90 -1.37 0.92
CA GLU A 46 -9.66 0.08 1.02
C GLU A 46 -9.26 0.49 2.44
N ARG A 47 -9.90 -0.05 3.49
CA ARG A 47 -9.54 0.28 4.87
C ARG A 47 -8.14 -0.20 5.24
N VAL A 48 -7.80 -1.44 4.88
CA VAL A 48 -6.48 -1.99 5.16
C VAL A 48 -5.41 -1.25 4.36
N ALA A 49 -5.65 -1.02 3.07
CA ALA A 49 -4.76 -0.24 2.23
C ALA A 49 -4.55 1.16 2.80
N ASN A 50 -5.62 1.90 3.11
CA ASN A 50 -5.51 3.24 3.67
C ASN A 50 -4.77 3.26 5.01
N ALA A 51 -5.03 2.31 5.93
CA ALA A 51 -4.31 2.23 7.19
C ALA A 51 -2.78 2.06 7.00
N VAL A 52 -2.38 1.32 5.95
CA VAL A 52 -0.97 1.15 5.61
C VAL A 52 -0.42 2.37 4.86
N LEU A 53 -1.18 2.97 3.95
CA LEU A 53 -0.74 4.05 3.07
C LEU A 53 -0.74 5.43 3.73
N ASP A 54 -1.63 5.69 4.68
CA ASP A 54 -1.76 6.97 5.38
C ASP A 54 -0.47 7.49 6.00
N PRO A 55 0.36 6.70 6.71
CA PRO A 55 1.66 7.19 7.18
C PRO A 55 2.59 7.59 6.04
N PHE A 56 2.57 6.88 4.91
CA PHE A 56 3.37 7.24 3.73
C PHE A 56 2.84 8.49 3.05
N ARG A 57 1.51 8.69 2.98
CA ARG A 57 0.90 9.93 2.50
C ARG A 57 1.31 11.12 3.34
N GLN A 58 1.28 10.97 4.66
CA GLN A 58 1.73 12.03 5.59
C GLN A 58 3.21 12.34 5.42
N LEU A 59 4.06 11.31 5.28
CA LEU A 59 5.48 11.48 5.02
C LEU A 59 5.73 12.21 3.69
N GLN A 60 5.09 11.74 2.61
CA GLN A 60 5.14 12.34 1.28
C GLN A 60 4.74 13.83 1.34
N TYR A 61 3.63 14.13 2.01
CA TYR A 61 3.13 15.50 2.14
C TYR A 61 4.09 16.41 2.92
N ARG A 62 4.67 15.91 4.02
CA ARG A 62 5.66 16.66 4.80
C ARG A 62 6.94 16.92 3.99
N LEU A 63 7.42 15.94 3.24
CA LEU A 63 8.60 16.08 2.38
C LEU A 63 8.38 17.11 1.27
N PHE A 64 7.26 17.02 0.53
CA PHE A 64 6.97 17.97 -0.53
C PHE A 64 6.76 19.40 -0.01
N ARG A 65 6.04 19.56 1.10
CA ARG A 65 5.87 20.86 1.75
C ARG A 65 7.21 21.45 2.19
N GLY A 66 8.10 20.62 2.75
CA GLY A 66 9.45 21.04 3.16
C GLY A 66 10.34 21.48 2.01
N MET A 67 10.10 20.98 0.80
CA MET A 67 10.83 21.34 -0.42
C MET A 67 10.22 22.54 -1.18
N GLY A 68 9.15 23.16 -0.64
CA GLY A 68 8.45 24.26 -1.31
C GLY A 68 7.67 23.84 -2.55
N ALA A 69 7.50 22.53 -2.77
CA ALA A 69 6.73 21.99 -3.88
C ALA A 69 5.26 21.86 -3.49
N ASN A 70 4.35 22.26 -4.39
CA ASN A 70 2.92 22.01 -4.20
C ASN A 70 2.69 20.48 -4.23
N PRO A 71 1.87 19.90 -3.33
CA PRO A 71 1.61 18.47 -3.34
C PRO A 71 1.09 18.05 -4.72
N LEU A 72 1.79 17.10 -5.34
CA LEU A 72 1.40 16.57 -6.64
C LEU A 72 0.00 15.95 -6.55
N PRO A 73 -0.82 16.06 -7.61
CA PRO A 73 -2.14 15.42 -7.65
C PRO A 73 -2.06 13.88 -7.69
N ILE A 74 -0.85 13.32 -7.82
CA ILE A 74 -0.58 11.88 -7.90
C ILE A 74 -0.13 11.37 -6.52
N ASP A 75 -0.83 10.36 -6.02
CA ASP A 75 -0.49 9.66 -4.79
C ASP A 75 0.59 8.59 -5.08
N PHE A 76 1.83 8.84 -4.66
CA PHE A 76 2.94 7.90 -4.77
C PHE A 76 3.09 7.02 -3.53
N SER A 77 2.24 7.21 -2.51
CA SER A 77 2.27 6.43 -1.28
C SER A 77 2.18 4.91 -1.50
N PRO A 78 1.42 4.36 -2.48
CA PRO A 78 1.42 2.92 -2.74
C PRO A 78 2.78 2.39 -3.18
N LEU A 79 3.47 3.16 -4.01
CA LEU A 79 4.78 2.78 -4.55
C LEU A 79 5.84 2.77 -3.45
N LEU A 80 5.84 3.82 -2.60
CA LEU A 80 6.71 3.88 -1.43
C LEU A 80 6.45 2.74 -0.44
N ALA A 81 5.17 2.43 -0.18
CA ALA A 81 4.79 1.34 0.71
C ALA A 81 5.26 -0.02 0.17
N ILE A 82 5.06 -0.29 -1.12
CA ILE A 82 5.51 -1.54 -1.76
C ILE A 82 7.04 -1.67 -1.67
N ILE A 83 7.78 -0.60 -1.97
CA ILE A 83 9.26 -0.61 -1.86
C ILE A 83 9.70 -0.95 -0.43
N LEU A 84 9.10 -0.31 0.58
CA LEU A 84 9.46 -0.56 1.98
C LEU A 84 9.15 -2.00 2.38
N ILE A 85 7.95 -2.49 2.05
CA ILE A 85 7.56 -3.86 2.39
C ILE A 85 8.46 -4.88 1.68
N GLN A 86 8.82 -4.63 0.41
CA GLN A 86 9.72 -5.49 -0.33
C GLN A 86 11.12 -5.51 0.29
N PHE A 87 11.62 -4.36 0.73
CA PHE A 87 12.89 -4.26 1.46
C PHE A 87 12.85 -5.08 2.76
N LEU A 88 11.77 -4.97 3.55
CA LEU A 88 11.58 -5.76 4.77
C LEU A 88 11.54 -7.26 4.48
N ILE A 89 10.84 -7.69 3.42
CA ILE A 89 10.82 -9.10 2.99
C ILE A 89 12.23 -9.58 2.63
N THR A 90 13.02 -8.79 1.92
CA THR A 90 14.41 -9.14 1.57
C THR A 90 15.27 -9.31 2.83
N LEU A 91 15.15 -8.41 3.80
CA LEU A 91 15.86 -8.53 5.09
C LEU A 91 15.45 -9.79 5.84
N LEU A 92 14.14 -10.07 5.94
CA LEU A 92 13.62 -11.27 6.62
C LEU A 92 14.08 -12.56 5.94
N ASN A 93 14.17 -12.59 4.60
CA ASN A 93 14.71 -13.73 3.89
C ASN A 93 16.20 -13.95 4.16
N GLY A 94 16.97 -12.88 4.46
CA GLY A 94 18.37 -12.99 4.85
C GLY A 94 18.59 -13.54 6.26
N LEU A 95 17.55 -13.53 7.10
CA LEU A 95 17.56 -14.07 8.47
C LEU A 95 17.09 -15.54 8.56
N ARG A 96 16.69 -16.11 7.42
CA ARG A 96 16.21 -17.49 7.29
C ARG A 96 17.37 -18.45 7.04
#